data_AF-A0A0A0CUN8-F1
#
_entry.id   AF-A0A0A0CUN8-F1
#
_cell.length_a   1.000
_cell.length_b   1.000
_cell.length_c   1.000
_cell.angle_alpha   90.00
_cell.angle_beta   90.00
_cell.angle_gamma   90.00
#
_symmetry.space_group_name_H-M   'P 1'
#
loop_
_entity.id
_entity.type
_entity.pdbx_description
1 polymer ?
#
loop_
_entity_poly.entity_id
_entity_poly.type
_entity_poly.pdbx_seq_one_letter_code
_entity_poly.pdbx_strand_id
1 'polypeptide(L)'
;MMSKIAMPDPDAARAVPPLFDLGAFPLVRLPMPEPGATGYGERWVAEFDMILARETRFVMLSIGPMPEREAHDDRKARTLWLKRRRGDLGRLCLAHLHVEPDPLRRAAMQATVLTAKMAAAFPYPLALFADEDSALERAWTLLRAVPLTL
;
A
#
# COMPACT_ATOMS: atom_id res chain seq x y z
N MET A 1 -28.30 -12.45 45.15
CA MET A 1 -28.64 -12.16 43.74
C MET A 1 -27.39 -12.48 42.93
N MET A 2 -27.38 -13.58 42.18
CA MET A 2 -26.20 -14.02 41.41
C MET A 2 -26.11 -13.16 40.14
N SER A 3 -25.10 -12.31 40.03
CA SER A 3 -24.79 -11.61 38.78
C SER A 3 -24.36 -12.64 37.74
N LYS A 4 -25.23 -12.86 36.75
CA LYS A 4 -24.94 -13.67 35.58
C LYS A 4 -23.84 -12.95 34.79
N ILE A 5 -22.62 -13.47 34.80
CA ILE A 5 -21.57 -13.06 33.87
C ILE A 5 -22.11 -13.36 32.48
N ALA A 6 -22.41 -12.32 31.71
CA ALA A 6 -22.69 -12.47 30.29
C ALA A 6 -21.44 -13.08 29.66
N MET A 7 -21.57 -14.25 29.04
CA MET A 7 -20.54 -14.76 28.15
C MET A 7 -20.30 -13.69 27.07
N PRO A 8 -19.04 -13.33 26.78
CA PRO A 8 -18.76 -12.44 25.67
C PRO A 8 -19.31 -13.05 24.38
N ASP A 9 -19.87 -12.20 23.54
CA ASP A 9 -20.33 -12.53 22.20
C ASP A 9 -19.23 -13.29 21.43
N PRO A 10 -19.49 -14.50 20.89
CA PRO A 10 -18.50 -15.26 20.12
C PRO A 10 -18.02 -14.53 18.85
N ASP A 11 -18.76 -13.52 18.36
CA ASP A 11 -18.34 -12.66 17.25
C ASP A 11 -17.41 -11.51 17.66
N ALA A 12 -17.12 -11.32 18.96
CA ALA A 12 -16.17 -10.32 19.43
C ALA A 12 -14.70 -10.65 19.07
N ALA A 13 -14.43 -11.86 18.56
CA ALA A 13 -13.17 -12.23 17.91
C ALA A 13 -13.16 -11.84 16.42
N ARG A 14 -13.94 -10.82 16.02
CA ARG A 14 -13.95 -10.25 14.67
C ARG A 14 -12.50 -9.93 14.28
N ALA A 15 -11.93 -10.78 13.42
CA ALA A 15 -10.60 -10.57 12.87
C ALA A 15 -10.53 -9.13 12.38
N VAL A 16 -9.51 -8.39 12.83
CA VAL A 16 -9.24 -7.05 12.33
C VAL A 16 -9.19 -7.17 10.80
N PRO A 17 -10.03 -6.44 10.06
CA PRO A 17 -10.07 -6.57 8.62
C PRO A 17 -8.68 -6.26 8.04
N PRO A 18 -8.28 -6.97 6.96
CA PRO A 18 -6.99 -6.73 6.34
C PRO A 18 -6.87 -5.26 5.93
N LEU A 19 -5.69 -4.70 6.15
CA LEU A 19 -5.34 -3.35 5.76
C LEU A 19 -5.37 -3.22 4.24
N PHE A 20 -4.81 -4.17 3.50
CA PHE A 20 -4.79 -4.14 2.04
C PHE A 20 -5.95 -4.89 1.43
N ASP A 21 -6.58 -4.28 0.42
CA ASP A 21 -7.54 -4.99 -0.42
C ASP A 21 -6.78 -5.78 -1.49
N LEU A 22 -6.96 -7.11 -1.41
CA LEU A 22 -6.37 -8.12 -2.29
C LEU A 22 -7.44 -8.84 -3.15
N GLY A 23 -8.69 -8.34 -3.19
CA GLY A 23 -9.79 -8.96 -3.91
C GLY A 23 -9.57 -9.07 -5.43
N ALA A 24 -8.71 -8.21 -5.98
CA ALA A 24 -8.29 -8.21 -7.38
C ALA A 24 -6.78 -8.52 -7.54
N PHE A 25 -6.17 -9.24 -6.58
CA PHE A 25 -4.75 -9.63 -6.67
C PHE A 25 -4.46 -10.25 -8.05
N PRO A 26 -3.39 -9.83 -8.77
CA PRO A 26 -2.19 -9.13 -8.30
C PRO A 26 -2.26 -7.58 -8.29
N LEU A 27 -3.44 -6.98 -8.31
CA LEU A 27 -3.63 -5.59 -7.92
C LEU A 27 -3.79 -5.49 -6.39
N VAL A 28 -2.87 -4.78 -5.73
CA VAL A 28 -2.89 -4.52 -4.28
C VAL A 28 -3.35 -3.10 -4.05
N ARG A 29 -4.47 -2.88 -3.34
CA ARG A 29 -4.93 -1.54 -3.01
C ARG A 29 -4.53 -1.18 -1.58
N LEU A 30 -3.81 -0.06 -1.45
CA LEU A 30 -3.32 0.45 -0.17
C LEU A 30 -4.27 1.51 0.37
N PRO A 31 -4.72 1.40 1.62
CA PRO A 31 -5.46 2.48 2.26
C PRO A 31 -4.50 3.61 2.62
N MET A 32 -4.96 4.83 2.47
CA MET A 32 -4.33 5.97 3.13
C MET A 32 -4.70 5.92 4.61
N PRO A 33 -3.73 5.91 5.54
CA PRO A 33 -4.06 5.97 6.94
C PRO A 33 -4.68 7.32 7.29
N GLU A 34 -5.67 7.29 8.17
CA GLU A 34 -6.20 8.50 8.80
C GLU A 34 -5.06 9.25 9.53
N PRO A 35 -5.07 10.59 9.51
CA PRO A 35 -4.11 11.39 10.26
C PRO A 35 -4.06 11.00 11.74
N GLY A 36 -2.88 10.65 12.23
CA GLY A 36 -2.69 10.27 13.64
C GLY A 36 -3.04 8.83 13.99
N ALA A 37 -3.39 7.98 13.02
CA ALA A 37 -3.51 6.54 13.25
C ALA A 37 -2.18 5.97 13.78
N THR A 38 -2.27 5.09 14.79
CA THR A 38 -1.13 4.38 15.40
C THR A 38 -1.22 2.88 15.14
N GLY A 39 -0.07 2.20 15.03
CA GLY A 39 -0.02 0.77 14.75
C GLY A 39 -0.32 0.43 13.29
N TYR A 40 -0.41 1.46 12.43
CA TYR A 40 -0.51 1.27 10.99
C TYR A 40 0.75 0.60 10.45
N GLY A 41 1.93 1.02 10.91
CA GLY A 41 3.22 0.57 10.38
C GLY A 41 3.47 -0.92 10.61
N GLU A 42 3.19 -1.43 11.80
CA GLU A 42 3.36 -2.86 12.11
C GLU A 42 2.42 -3.74 11.28
N ARG A 43 1.14 -3.36 11.17
CA ARG A 43 0.17 -4.08 10.31
C ARG A 43 0.55 -4.03 8.84
N TRP A 44 0.92 -2.84 8.37
CA TRP A 44 1.41 -2.62 7.01
C TRP A 44 2.59 -3.53 6.68
N VAL A 45 3.53 -3.66 7.62
CA VAL A 45 4.70 -4.55 7.48
C VAL A 45 4.27 -6.01 7.39
N ALA A 46 3.44 -6.48 8.33
CA ALA A 46 3.02 -7.88 8.38
C ALA A 46 2.27 -8.30 7.11
N GLU A 47 1.34 -7.46 6.63
CA GLU A 47 0.56 -7.78 5.43
C GLU A 47 1.39 -7.70 4.14
N PHE A 48 2.35 -6.77 4.05
CA PHE A 48 3.24 -6.74 2.90
C PHE A 48 4.20 -7.92 2.86
N ASP A 49 4.69 -8.41 4.00
CA ASP A 49 5.48 -9.65 4.04
C ASP A 49 4.65 -10.83 3.50
N MET A 50 3.35 -10.91 3.81
CA MET A 50 2.46 -11.92 3.24
C MET A 50 2.26 -11.76 1.72
N ILE A 51 2.21 -10.53 1.21
CA ILE A 51 2.13 -10.26 -0.23
C ILE A 51 3.43 -10.71 -0.92
N LEU A 52 4.60 -10.34 -0.39
CA LEU A 52 5.89 -10.72 -0.96
C LEU A 52 6.10 -12.24 -0.94
N ALA A 53 5.62 -12.93 0.10
CA ALA A 53 5.70 -14.39 0.21
C ALA A 53 4.95 -15.16 -0.90
N ARG A 54 4.05 -14.50 -1.64
CA ARG A 54 3.36 -15.09 -2.81
C ARG A 54 4.27 -15.22 -4.03
N GLU A 55 5.44 -14.58 -4.01
CA GLU A 55 6.43 -14.56 -5.11
C GLU A 55 5.86 -14.17 -6.49
N THR A 56 4.72 -13.50 -6.49
CA THR A 56 3.97 -13.10 -7.69
C THR A 56 4.21 -11.61 -7.93
N ARG A 57 4.46 -11.23 -9.19
CA ARG A 57 4.60 -9.82 -9.54
C ARG A 57 3.26 -9.09 -9.38
N PHE A 58 3.27 -7.90 -8.80
CA PHE A 58 2.06 -7.16 -8.43
C PHE A 58 2.18 -5.66 -8.72
N VAL A 59 1.04 -4.97 -8.75
CA VAL A 59 0.94 -3.52 -8.83
C VAL A 59 0.30 -2.99 -7.56
N MET A 60 0.85 -1.90 -7.03
CA MET A 60 0.27 -1.16 -5.91
C MET A 60 -0.57 0.00 -6.42
N LEU A 61 -1.79 0.14 -5.91
CA LEU A 61 -2.69 1.26 -6.19
C LEU A 61 -3.08 1.94 -4.88
N SER A 62 -3.06 3.27 -4.89
CA SER A 62 -3.51 4.06 -3.74
C SER A 62 -4.23 5.31 -4.21
N ILE A 63 -5.24 5.75 -3.46
CA ILE A 63 -6.14 6.83 -3.88
C ILE A 63 -6.34 7.82 -2.73
N GLY A 64 -6.40 9.10 -3.08
CA GLY A 64 -6.68 10.17 -2.14
C GLY A 64 -5.41 10.73 -1.52
N PRO A 65 -5.55 11.82 -0.75
CA PRO A 65 -4.40 12.55 -0.28
C PRO A 65 -3.55 11.67 0.64
N MET A 66 -2.24 11.72 0.43
CA MET A 66 -1.31 11.19 1.43
C MET A 66 -1.51 11.95 2.75
N PRO A 67 -1.48 11.26 3.90
CA PRO A 67 -1.60 11.93 5.19
C PRO A 67 -0.44 12.91 5.38
N GLU A 68 -0.74 14.12 5.82
CA GLU A 68 0.25 15.18 6.07
C GLU A 68 1.27 14.76 7.14
N ARG A 69 0.87 13.89 8.07
CA ARG A 69 1.73 13.39 9.13
C ARG A 69 1.43 11.93 9.47
N GLU A 70 2.47 11.12 9.34
CA GLU A 70 2.51 9.76 9.89
C GLU A 70 3.14 9.77 11.31
N ALA A 71 2.62 8.92 12.20
CA ALA A 71 3.22 8.66 13.50
C ALA A 71 4.70 8.24 13.36
N HIS A 72 5.54 8.66 14.32
CA HIS A 72 6.99 8.44 14.22
C HIS A 72 7.34 6.95 14.15
N ASP A 73 6.72 6.13 15.01
CA ASP A 73 7.01 4.70 15.11
C ASP A 73 6.53 3.95 13.88
N ASP A 74 5.36 4.30 13.33
CA ASP A 74 4.85 3.72 12.08
C ASP A 74 5.80 4.04 10.91
N ARG A 75 6.25 5.31 10.82
CA ARG A 75 7.20 5.72 9.78
C ARG A 75 8.52 4.98 9.90
N LYS A 76 9.01 4.80 11.13
CA LYS A 76 10.26 4.09 11.42
C LYS A 76 10.14 2.62 11.04
N ALA A 77 9.04 1.96 11.41
CA ALA A 77 8.77 0.57 11.07
C ALA A 77 8.76 0.36 9.55
N ARG A 78 7.97 1.16 8.80
CA ARG A 78 7.92 1.07 7.34
C ARG A 78 9.27 1.37 6.69
N THR A 79 9.99 2.39 7.16
CA THR A 79 11.30 2.75 6.60
C THR A 79 12.32 1.61 6.75
N LEU A 80 12.36 0.97 7.93
CA LEU A 80 13.27 -0.16 8.17
C LEU A 80 12.88 -1.37 7.32
N TRP A 81 11.59 -1.66 7.18
CA TRP A 81 11.11 -2.75 6.36
C TRP A 81 11.42 -2.53 4.87
N LEU A 82 11.13 -1.35 4.32
CA LEU A 82 11.41 -1.00 2.92
C LEU A 82 12.90 -1.16 2.58
N LYS A 83 13.79 -0.83 3.53
CA LYS A 83 15.24 -1.05 3.37
C LYS A 83 15.58 -2.55 3.33
N ARG A 84 15.02 -3.36 4.23
CA ARG A 84 15.27 -4.81 4.29
C ARG A 84 14.70 -5.55 3.07
N ARG A 85 13.52 -5.15 2.59
CA ARG A 85 12.80 -5.77 1.47
C ARG A 85 13.05 -5.13 0.12
N ARG A 86 14.03 -4.22 0.02
CA ARG A 86 14.31 -3.46 -1.21
C ARG A 86 14.49 -4.36 -2.43
N GLY A 87 15.21 -5.47 -2.29
CA GLY A 87 15.44 -6.42 -3.37
C GLY A 87 14.16 -7.13 -3.83
N ASP A 88 13.38 -7.66 -2.88
CA ASP A 88 12.10 -8.31 -3.15
C ASP A 88 11.11 -7.35 -3.83
N LEU A 89 11.01 -6.13 -3.32
CA LEU A 89 10.18 -5.08 -3.90
C LEU A 89 10.60 -4.73 -5.32
N GLY A 90 11.89 -4.58 -5.60
CA GLY A 90 12.35 -4.29 -6.96
C GLY A 90 12.15 -5.43 -7.95
N ARG A 91 12.06 -6.67 -7.46
CA ARG A 91 11.79 -7.86 -8.27
C ARG A 91 10.29 -8.07 -8.52
N LEU A 92 9.45 -7.83 -7.51
CA LEU A 92 8.04 -8.23 -7.49
C LEU A 92 7.07 -7.06 -7.70
N CYS A 93 7.38 -5.84 -7.24
CA CYS A 93 6.49 -4.70 -7.41
C CYS A 93 6.75 -4.03 -8.76
N LEU A 94 5.81 -4.20 -9.70
CA LEU A 94 5.90 -3.64 -11.05
C LEU A 94 5.79 -2.11 -11.07
N ALA A 95 4.94 -1.55 -10.21
CA ALA A 95 4.78 -0.12 -10.03
C ALA A 95 3.94 0.19 -8.79
N HIS A 96 4.12 1.40 -8.26
CA HIS A 96 3.16 2.10 -7.42
C HIS A 96 2.44 3.15 -8.28
N LEU A 97 1.13 3.02 -8.39
CA LEU A 97 0.26 3.98 -9.04
C LEU A 97 -0.52 4.72 -7.96
N HIS A 98 -0.43 6.05 -7.95
CA HIS A 98 -1.12 6.89 -6.97
C HIS A 98 -2.10 7.83 -7.67
N VAL A 99 -3.33 7.86 -7.20
CA VAL A 99 -4.39 8.73 -7.70
C VAL A 99 -4.54 9.91 -6.74
N GLU A 100 -4.21 11.09 -7.24
CA GLU A 100 -4.46 12.37 -6.56
C GLU A 100 -5.34 13.20 -7.50
N PRO A 101 -6.66 13.28 -7.27
CA PRO A 101 -7.57 13.99 -8.16
C PRO A 101 -7.30 15.50 -8.23
N ASP A 102 -6.83 16.10 -7.13
CA ASP A 102 -6.54 17.53 -7.08
C ASP A 102 -5.32 17.86 -7.97
N PRO A 103 -5.50 18.67 -9.03
CA PRO A 103 -4.42 18.96 -9.98
C PRO A 103 -3.27 19.74 -9.34
N LEU A 104 -3.53 20.59 -8.34
CA LEU A 104 -2.49 21.35 -7.64
C LEU A 104 -1.68 20.44 -6.72
N ARG A 105 -2.34 19.56 -5.96
CA ARG A 105 -1.64 18.57 -5.13
C ARG A 105 -0.84 17.60 -5.99
N ARG A 106 -1.43 17.09 -7.08
CA ARG A 106 -0.75 16.19 -8.03
C ARG A 106 0.47 16.85 -8.65
N ALA A 107 0.38 18.12 -9.06
CA ALA A 107 1.53 18.87 -9.57
C ALA A 107 2.63 19.06 -8.51
N ALA A 108 2.26 19.38 -7.27
CA ALA A 108 3.21 19.49 -6.15
C ALA A 108 3.89 18.15 -5.85
N MET A 109 3.15 17.04 -5.88
CA MET A 109 3.70 15.69 -5.73
C MET A 109 4.66 15.34 -6.87
N GLN A 110 4.32 15.68 -8.12
CA GLN A 110 5.19 15.47 -9.27
C GLN A 110 6.50 16.25 -9.14
N ALA A 111 6.44 17.50 -8.67
CA ALA A 111 7.61 18.35 -8.46
C ALA A 111 8.53 17.86 -7.31
N THR A 112 8.03 17.02 -6.42
CA THR A 112 8.76 16.57 -5.22
C THR A 112 9.16 15.10 -5.30
N VAL A 113 8.18 14.20 -5.43
CA VAL A 113 8.35 12.75 -5.34
C VAL A 113 8.88 12.15 -6.64
N LEU A 114 8.52 12.71 -7.79
CA LEU A 114 8.99 12.23 -9.11
C LEU A 114 10.31 12.89 -9.57
N THR A 115 10.99 13.62 -8.68
CA THR A 115 12.37 14.05 -8.96
C THR A 115 13.29 12.85 -9.08
N ALA A 116 14.31 12.90 -9.94
CA ALA A 116 15.21 11.77 -10.18
C ALA A 116 15.83 11.22 -8.87
N LYS A 117 16.16 12.11 -7.93
CA LYS A 117 16.71 11.76 -6.60
C LYS A 117 15.71 11.01 -5.73
N MET A 118 14.45 11.43 -5.70
CA MET A 118 13.41 10.79 -4.88
C MET A 118 12.88 9.52 -5.52
N ALA A 119 12.72 9.50 -6.84
CA ALA A 119 12.35 8.30 -7.58
C ALA A 119 13.35 7.16 -7.36
N ALA A 120 14.66 7.46 -7.35
CA ALA A 120 15.71 6.46 -7.06
C ALA A 120 15.64 5.87 -5.63
N ALA A 121 14.95 6.52 -4.70
CA ALA A 121 14.76 6.00 -3.35
C ALA A 121 13.78 4.81 -3.34
N PHE A 122 12.91 4.69 -4.33
CA PHE A 122 12.00 3.55 -4.46
C PHE A 122 12.64 2.45 -5.31
N PRO A 123 12.53 1.17 -4.91
CA PRO A 123 13.00 0.06 -5.74
C PRO A 123 12.06 -0.27 -6.91
N TYR A 124 10.93 0.44 -7.03
CA TYR A 124 9.91 0.26 -8.06
C TYR A 124 9.53 1.61 -8.69
N PRO A 125 9.01 1.61 -9.93
CA PRO A 125 8.46 2.82 -10.55
C PRO A 125 7.28 3.41 -9.76
N LEU A 126 7.20 4.73 -9.67
CA LEU A 126 6.06 5.47 -9.14
C LEU A 126 5.44 6.33 -10.24
N ALA A 127 4.12 6.32 -10.36
CA ALA A 127 3.38 7.16 -11.31
C ALA A 127 2.13 7.77 -10.66
N LEU A 128 1.79 9.00 -11.06
CA LEU A 128 0.65 9.75 -10.55
C LEU A 128 -0.46 9.84 -11.61
N PHE A 129 -1.71 9.73 -11.17
CA PHE A 129 -2.90 9.74 -12.01
C PHE A 129 -3.94 10.72 -11.47
N ALA A 130 -4.81 11.20 -12.35
CA ALA A 130 -5.91 12.09 -12.00
C ALA A 130 -7.15 11.34 -11.52
N ASP A 131 -7.35 10.14 -12.02
CA ASP A 131 -8.52 9.32 -11.78
C ASP A 131 -8.10 7.86 -11.65
N GLU A 132 -9.01 7.10 -11.04
CA GLU A 132 -8.80 5.69 -10.80
C GLU A 132 -8.81 4.87 -12.10
N ASP A 133 -9.66 5.20 -13.06
CA ASP A 133 -9.82 4.43 -14.30
C ASP A 133 -8.50 4.38 -15.09
N SER A 134 -7.85 5.54 -15.25
CA SER A 134 -6.54 5.66 -15.90
C SER A 134 -5.45 4.88 -15.15
N ALA A 135 -5.48 4.89 -13.82
CA ALA A 135 -4.55 4.13 -13.01
C ALA A 135 -4.78 2.62 -13.14
N LEU A 136 -6.04 2.18 -13.17
CA LEU A 136 -6.43 0.78 -13.38
C LEU A 136 -6.04 0.29 -14.76
N GLU A 137 -6.30 1.07 -15.82
CA GLU A 137 -5.87 0.75 -17.17
C GLU A 137 -4.35 0.51 -17.23
N ARG A 138 -3.58 1.39 -16.59
CA ARG A 138 -2.13 1.23 -16.49
C ARG A 138 -1.75 -0.02 -15.68
N ALA A 139 -2.39 -0.26 -14.54
CA ALA A 139 -2.11 -1.41 -13.69
C ALA A 139 -2.28 -2.71 -14.48
N TRP A 140 -3.42 -2.87 -15.15
CA TRP A 140 -3.72 -4.08 -15.91
C TRP A 140 -2.84 -4.23 -17.14
N THR A 141 -2.42 -3.14 -17.76
CA THR A 141 -1.42 -3.17 -18.84
C THR A 141 -0.08 -3.73 -18.34
N LEU A 142 0.41 -3.25 -17.19
CA LEU A 142 1.65 -3.75 -16.59
C LEU A 142 1.54 -5.23 -16.21
N LEU A 143 0.43 -5.62 -15.59
CA LEU A 143 0.21 -7.00 -15.14
C LEU A 143 0.13 -8.00 -16.31
N ARG A 144 -0.50 -7.62 -17.42
CA ARG A 144 -0.56 -8.46 -18.64
C ARG A 144 0.78 -8.55 -19.38
N ALA A 145 1.64 -7.54 -19.24
CA ALA A 145 2.95 -7.52 -19.89
C ALA A 145 3.97 -8.45 -19.22
N VAL A 146 3.68 -8.95 -18.01
CA VAL A 146 4.53 -9.95 -17.35
C VAL A 146 4.32 -11.31 -18.04
N PRO A 147 5.37 -11.94 -18.58
CA PRO A 147 5.24 -13.28 -19.15
C PRO A 147 4.76 -14.26 -18.08
N LEU A 148 3.76 -15.07 -18.41
CA LEU A 148 3.46 -16.27 -17.64
C LEU A 148 4.71 -17.13 -17.66
N THR A 149 5.41 -17.19 -16.54
CA THR A 149 6.56 -18.08 -16.42
C THR A 149 5.95 -19.47 -16.25
N LEU A 150 5.96 -20.26 -17.34
CA LEU A 150 5.55 -21.66 -17.36
C LEU A 150 6.50 -22.52 -16.53
#